data_AF-A0A1M7SEK5-F1
#
_entry.id   AF-A0A1M7SEK5-F1
#
_cell.length_a   1.000
_cell.length_b   1.000
_cell.length_c   1.000
_cell.angle_alpha   90.00
_cell.angle_beta   90.00
_cell.angle_gamma   90.00
#
_symmetry.space_group_name_H-M   'P 1'
#
loop_
_entity.id
_entity.type
_entity.pdbx_description
1 polymer ?
#
loop_
_entity_poly.entity_id
_entity_poly.type
_entity_poly.pdbx_seq_one_letter_code
_entity_poly.pdbx_strand_id
1 'polypeptide(L)'
;MTQQLTSLSLDDARRIVAAGEARAAEIGQPMNIAVVDAGGDLVLHVRMDGAWRGSVDIAINKAFTARAFDIDTAELAELATPGGPFYGIQASNNGKVMVFAGGAPVRADGVIVGAVGVSGGTGEQDTTVCEAATAGF
;
A
#
# COMPACT_ATOMS: atom_id res chain seq x y z
N MET A 1 27.34 8.87 11.98
CA MET A 1 27.24 7.47 11.54
C MET A 1 26.01 7.34 10.68
N THR A 2 26.15 6.91 9.43
CA THR A 2 25.01 6.57 8.56
C THR A 2 24.58 5.15 8.91
N GLN A 3 23.32 4.95 9.31
CA GLN A 3 22.77 3.60 9.42
C GLN A 3 22.40 3.11 8.02
N GLN A 4 22.72 1.86 7.72
CA GLN A 4 22.20 1.17 6.54
C GLN A 4 20.75 0.76 6.86
N LEU A 5 19.79 1.34 6.14
CA LEU A 5 18.38 0.95 6.25
C LEU A 5 18.15 -0.33 5.44
N THR A 6 17.63 -1.37 6.06
CA THR A 6 17.05 -2.51 5.34
C THR A 6 15.84 -2.00 4.56
N SER A 7 15.77 -2.32 3.27
CA SER A 7 14.78 -1.75 2.36
C SER A 7 14.35 -2.79 1.34
N LEU A 8 13.08 -2.73 0.90
CA LEU A 8 12.59 -3.59 -0.18
C LEU A 8 13.40 -3.38 -1.46
N SER A 9 13.91 -4.47 -2.03
CA SER A 9 14.52 -4.48 -3.34
C SER A 9 13.47 -4.62 -4.46
N LEU A 10 13.89 -4.43 -5.70
CA LEU A 10 13.02 -4.70 -6.86
C LEU A 10 12.58 -6.17 -6.93
N ASP A 11 13.44 -7.10 -6.52
CA ASP A 11 13.09 -8.52 -6.53
C ASP A 11 12.07 -8.88 -5.44
N ASP A 12 12.16 -8.23 -4.28
CA ASP A 12 11.12 -8.32 -3.24
C ASP A 12 9.80 -7.77 -3.75
N ALA A 13 9.83 -6.58 -4.38
CA ALA A 13 8.64 -5.96 -4.95
C ALA A 13 7.98 -6.83 -6.02
N ARG A 14 8.74 -7.54 -6.85
CA ARG A 14 8.20 -8.50 -7.84
C ARG A 14 7.49 -9.67 -7.16
N ARG A 15 8.04 -10.22 -6.07
CA ARG A 15 7.41 -11.34 -5.32
C ARG A 15 6.11 -10.89 -4.66
N ILE A 16 6.14 -9.73 -4.02
CA ILE A 16 4.98 -9.07 -3.41
C ILE A 16 3.86 -8.84 -4.44
N VAL A 17 4.21 -8.22 -5.57
CA VAL A 17 3.25 -7.95 -6.65
C VAL A 17 2.66 -9.23 -7.21
N ALA A 18 3.48 -10.24 -7.49
CA ALA A 18 3.01 -11.52 -8.02
C ALA A 18 2.01 -12.21 -7.08
N ALA A 19 2.24 -12.16 -5.77
CA ALA A 19 1.32 -12.69 -4.77
C ALA A 19 -0.02 -11.93 -4.76
N GLY A 20 0.03 -10.61 -4.87
CA GLY A 20 -1.18 -9.78 -4.98
C GLY A 20 -1.96 -10.01 -6.28
N GLU A 21 -1.27 -10.10 -7.42
CA GLU A 21 -1.89 -10.40 -8.72
C GLU A 21 -2.58 -11.78 -8.72
N ALA A 22 -1.94 -12.79 -8.12
CA ALA A 22 -2.54 -14.11 -7.95
C ALA A 22 -3.83 -14.03 -7.14
N ARG A 23 -3.81 -13.32 -6.01
CA ARG A 23 -5.01 -13.16 -5.17
C ARG A 23 -6.11 -12.36 -5.88
N ALA A 24 -5.75 -11.31 -6.59
CA ALA A 24 -6.68 -10.51 -7.39
C ALA A 24 -7.37 -11.34 -8.49
N ALA A 25 -6.61 -12.23 -9.15
CA ALA A 25 -7.14 -13.16 -10.13
C ALA A 25 -8.10 -14.19 -9.50
N GLU A 26 -7.77 -14.74 -8.33
CA GLU A 26 -8.62 -15.68 -7.59
C GLU A 26 -9.99 -15.08 -7.24
N ILE A 27 -10.02 -13.82 -6.82
CA ILE A 27 -11.27 -13.12 -6.46
C ILE A 27 -11.98 -12.48 -7.66
N GLY A 28 -11.41 -12.60 -8.86
CA GLY A 28 -11.98 -12.05 -10.09
C GLY A 28 -12.04 -10.52 -10.14
N GLN A 29 -11.16 -9.83 -9.41
CA GLN A 29 -11.13 -8.37 -9.33
C GLN A 29 -9.75 -7.84 -9.74
N PRO A 30 -9.60 -7.27 -10.94
CA PRO A 30 -8.35 -6.65 -11.37
C PRO A 30 -7.96 -5.46 -10.48
N MET A 31 -6.68 -5.38 -10.11
CA MET A 31 -6.15 -4.39 -9.18
C MET A 31 -4.98 -3.58 -9.77
N ASN A 32 -4.75 -2.42 -9.17
CA ASN A 32 -3.46 -1.73 -9.15
C ASN A 32 -2.73 -2.12 -7.88
N ILE A 33 -1.45 -2.46 -7.97
CA ILE A 33 -0.61 -2.84 -6.83
C ILE A 33 0.68 -2.04 -6.91
N ALA A 34 1.02 -1.33 -5.83
CA ALA A 34 2.22 -0.52 -5.71
C ALA A 34 3.05 -0.96 -4.50
N VAL A 35 4.37 -0.92 -4.64
CA VAL A 35 5.34 -1.21 -3.59
C VAL A 35 6.29 -0.03 -3.46
N VAL A 36 6.46 0.47 -2.24
CA VAL A 36 7.43 1.52 -1.90
C VAL A 36 8.52 0.98 -0.98
N ASP A 37 9.71 1.57 -1.07
CA ASP A 37 10.88 1.19 -0.30
C ASP A 37 10.87 1.79 1.13
N ALA A 38 11.94 1.59 1.89
CA ALA A 38 12.06 2.14 3.24
C ALA A 38 12.08 3.67 3.28
N GLY A 39 12.39 4.37 2.18
CA GLY A 39 12.27 5.82 2.05
C GLY A 39 10.85 6.29 1.70
N GLY A 40 9.97 5.37 1.30
CA GLY A 40 8.65 5.68 0.76
C GLY A 40 8.66 5.99 -0.74
N ASP A 41 9.77 5.72 -1.43
CA ASP A 41 9.89 5.90 -2.87
C ASP A 41 9.36 4.67 -3.61
N LEU A 42 8.71 4.91 -4.76
CA LEU A 42 8.11 3.85 -5.57
C LEU A 42 9.17 2.92 -6.15
N VAL A 43 9.07 1.62 -5.85
CA VAL A 43 9.93 0.57 -6.41
C VAL A 43 9.28 -0.06 -7.63
N LEU A 44 8.00 -0.44 -7.50
CA LEU A 44 7.26 -1.13 -8.55
C LEU A 44 5.78 -0.78 -8.44
N HIS A 45 5.14 -0.61 -9.60
CA HIS A 45 3.69 -0.55 -9.73
C HIS A 45 3.27 -1.40 -10.91
N VAL A 46 2.16 -2.11 -10.76
CA VAL A 46 1.45 -2.77 -11.84
C VAL A 46 -0.01 -2.36 -11.86
N ARG A 47 -0.58 -2.34 -13.06
CA ARG A 47 -2.02 -2.22 -13.29
C ARG A 47 -2.45 -3.42 -14.10
N MET A 48 -3.22 -4.31 -13.48
CA MET A 48 -3.80 -5.46 -14.17
C MET A 48 -4.75 -4.97 -15.28
N ASP A 49 -4.88 -5.77 -16.34
CA ASP A 49 -5.84 -5.49 -17.40
C ASP A 49 -7.27 -5.48 -16.83
N GLY A 50 -8.04 -4.46 -17.23
CA GLY A 50 -9.38 -4.22 -16.69
C GLY A 50 -9.43 -3.47 -15.35
N ALA A 51 -8.30 -3.26 -14.66
CA ALA A 51 -8.28 -2.46 -13.44
C ALA A 51 -8.52 -0.97 -13.72
N TRP A 52 -9.13 -0.27 -12.76
CA TRP A 52 -9.48 1.14 -12.91
C TRP A 52 -8.26 2.02 -13.15
N ARG A 53 -8.38 2.94 -14.12
CA ARG A 53 -7.33 3.94 -14.42
C ARG A 53 -7.13 4.93 -13.27
N GLY A 54 -8.22 5.31 -12.59
CA GLY A 54 -8.17 6.21 -11.42
C GLY A 54 -7.64 5.56 -10.15
N SER A 55 -7.33 4.26 -10.17
CA SER A 55 -6.74 3.56 -9.03
C SER A 55 -5.22 3.49 -9.07
N VAL A 56 -4.59 3.99 -10.14
CA VAL A 56 -3.12 4.00 -10.30
C VAL A 56 -2.47 4.83 -9.20
N ASP A 57 -2.85 6.10 -9.11
CA ASP A 57 -2.33 7.02 -8.10
C ASP A 57 -2.83 6.66 -6.70
N ILE A 58 -4.06 6.15 -6.56
CA ILE A 58 -4.59 5.67 -5.29
C ILE A 58 -3.71 4.55 -4.71
N ALA A 59 -3.37 3.52 -5.50
CA ALA A 59 -2.54 2.41 -5.02
C ALA A 59 -1.15 2.90 -4.58
N ILE A 60 -0.52 3.76 -5.38
CA ILE A 60 0.78 4.38 -5.06
C ILE A 60 0.68 5.21 -3.77
N ASN A 61 -0.38 6.00 -3.64
CA ASN A 61 -0.59 6.86 -2.49
C ASN A 61 -0.97 6.09 -1.22
N LYS A 62 -1.63 4.93 -1.32
CA LYS A 62 -1.85 4.02 -0.19
C LYS A 62 -0.52 3.43 0.30
N ALA A 63 0.36 3.00 -0.60
CA ALA A 63 1.70 2.52 -0.25
C ALA A 63 2.52 3.63 0.42
N PHE A 64 2.54 4.83 -0.17
CA PHE A 64 3.16 6.02 0.42
C PHE A 64 2.60 6.30 1.82
N THR A 65 1.27 6.29 1.98
CA THR A 65 0.61 6.58 3.27
C THR A 65 1.03 5.57 4.32
N ALA A 66 0.96 4.29 3.99
CA ALA A 66 1.32 3.22 4.91
C ALA A 66 2.76 3.33 5.38
N ARG A 67 3.69 3.70 4.48
CA ARG A 67 5.09 3.92 4.86
C ARG A 67 5.32 5.24 5.60
N ALA A 68 4.66 6.32 5.20
CA ALA A 68 4.87 7.65 5.78
C ALA A 68 4.43 7.74 7.25
N PHE A 69 3.42 6.96 7.63
CA PHE A 69 2.87 6.94 8.98
C PHE A 69 3.07 5.60 9.70
N ASP A 70 3.70 4.63 9.05
CA ASP A 70 3.98 3.30 9.61
C ASP A 70 2.74 2.61 10.19
N ILE A 71 1.61 2.75 9.47
CA ILE A 71 0.26 2.34 9.87
C ILE A 71 -0.51 1.78 8.67
N ASP A 72 -1.45 0.89 8.91
CA ASP A 72 -2.38 0.46 7.87
C ASP A 72 -3.32 1.62 7.49
N THR A 73 -3.60 1.78 6.19
CA THR A 73 -4.47 2.88 5.74
C THR A 73 -5.92 2.72 6.20
N ALA A 74 -6.33 1.49 6.55
CA ALA A 74 -7.60 1.20 7.20
C ALA A 74 -7.65 1.76 8.63
N GLU A 75 -6.61 1.54 9.43
CA GLU A 75 -6.51 2.07 10.79
C GLU A 75 -6.42 3.60 10.77
N LEU A 76 -5.64 4.18 9.84
CA LEU A 76 -5.58 5.63 9.67
C LEU A 76 -6.96 6.23 9.32
N ALA A 77 -7.80 5.50 8.57
CA ALA A 77 -9.15 5.94 8.23
C ALA A 77 -10.02 6.17 9.48
N GLU A 78 -9.93 5.29 10.47
CA GLU A 78 -10.66 5.41 11.73
C GLU A 78 -10.22 6.67 12.50
N LEU A 79 -8.90 6.93 12.55
CA LEU A 79 -8.31 8.09 13.21
C LEU A 79 -8.62 9.42 12.49
N ALA A 80 -8.87 9.36 11.18
CA ALA A 80 -9.15 10.52 10.33
C ALA A 80 -10.64 10.87 10.23
N THR A 81 -11.52 10.16 10.93
CA THR A 81 -12.96 10.45 10.97
C THR A 81 -13.27 11.84 11.54
N PRO A 82 -14.41 12.48 11.22
CA PRO A 82 -14.82 13.74 11.83
C PRO A 82 -14.79 13.71 13.36
N GLY A 83 -14.01 14.61 13.96
CA GLY A 83 -13.79 14.66 15.41
C GLY A 83 -12.69 13.73 15.93
N GLY A 84 -12.10 12.90 15.06
CA GLY A 84 -10.95 12.05 15.36
C GLY A 84 -9.62 12.84 15.44
N PRO A 85 -8.58 12.23 16.03
CA PRO A 85 -7.30 12.89 16.28
C PRO A 85 -6.56 13.33 15.01
N PHE A 86 -6.83 12.70 13.86
CA PHE A 86 -6.22 13.01 12.57
C PHE A 86 -7.23 13.52 11.54
N TYR A 87 -8.36 14.07 11.99
CA TYR A 87 -9.35 14.63 11.08
C TYR A 87 -8.72 15.68 10.13
N GLY A 88 -8.85 15.45 8.82
CA GLY A 88 -8.31 16.33 7.78
C GLY A 88 -6.89 15.99 7.30
N ILE A 89 -6.27 14.94 7.84
CA ILE A 89 -4.91 14.53 7.45
C ILE A 89 -4.77 14.23 5.94
N GLN A 90 -5.85 13.81 5.28
CA GLN A 90 -5.90 13.60 3.83
C GLN A 90 -5.54 14.84 3.00
N ALA A 91 -5.67 16.05 3.55
CA ALA A 91 -5.28 17.29 2.88
C ALA A 91 -3.77 17.59 2.97
N SER A 92 -3.04 16.89 3.84
CA SER A 92 -1.58 17.01 3.96
C SER A 92 -0.85 16.38 2.77
N ASN A 93 0.47 16.58 2.68
CA ASN A 93 1.31 15.94 1.67
C ASN A 93 0.79 16.13 0.23
N ASN A 94 0.22 17.30 -0.07
CA ASN A 94 -0.38 17.62 -1.36
C ASN A 94 -1.50 16.64 -1.77
N GLY A 95 -2.28 16.14 -0.81
CA GLY A 95 -3.41 15.24 -1.06
C GLY A 95 -3.02 13.77 -1.25
N LYS A 96 -1.77 13.40 -0.95
CA LYS A 96 -1.28 12.03 -1.13
C LYS A 96 -1.76 11.06 -0.04
N VAL A 97 -2.29 11.55 1.09
CA VAL A 97 -2.65 10.68 2.22
C VAL A 97 -4.00 10.03 1.97
N MET A 98 -4.02 8.70 1.84
CA MET A 98 -5.22 7.91 1.61
C MET A 98 -5.76 7.35 2.92
N VAL A 99 -6.96 7.80 3.31
CA VAL A 99 -7.64 7.43 4.56
C VAL A 99 -8.74 6.40 4.32
N PHE A 100 -8.39 5.31 3.63
CA PHE A 100 -9.24 4.14 3.43
C PHE A 100 -8.41 2.90 3.12
N ALA A 101 -8.99 1.73 3.37
CA ALA A 101 -8.31 0.43 3.37
C ALA A 101 -7.57 0.07 2.07
N GLY A 102 -6.50 -0.71 2.19
CA GLY A 102 -5.73 -1.26 1.06
C GLY A 102 -4.25 -0.87 1.01
N GLY A 103 -3.70 -0.21 2.03
CA GLY A 103 -2.26 -0.03 2.17
C GLY A 103 -1.77 -0.53 3.52
N ALA A 104 -0.61 -1.19 3.53
CA ALA A 104 -0.03 -1.80 4.73
C ALA A 104 1.52 -1.75 4.71
N PRO A 105 2.19 -1.52 5.87
CA PRO A 105 3.63 -1.62 5.99
C PRO A 105 4.14 -3.06 5.78
N VAL A 106 5.32 -3.20 5.18
CA VAL A 106 6.03 -4.49 5.06
C VAL A 106 7.14 -4.54 6.09
N ARG A 107 7.23 -5.65 6.84
CA ARG A 107 8.19 -5.80 7.95
C ARG A 107 9.16 -6.95 7.72
N ALA A 108 10.45 -6.70 7.97
CA ALA A 108 11.49 -7.72 8.12
C ALA A 108 11.99 -7.67 9.56
N ASP A 109 11.91 -8.79 10.30
CA ASP A 109 12.34 -8.89 11.69
C ASP A 109 11.76 -7.79 12.61
N GLY A 110 10.48 -7.43 12.38
CA GLY A 110 9.77 -6.39 13.11
C GLY A 110 10.03 -4.95 12.64
N VAL A 111 11.05 -4.73 11.79
CA VAL A 111 11.40 -3.43 11.22
C VAL A 111 10.63 -3.19 9.93
N ILE A 112 10.05 -2.01 9.76
CA ILE A 112 9.38 -1.63 8.51
C ILE A 112 10.44 -1.34 7.44
N VAL A 113 10.38 -2.08 6.33
CA VAL A 113 11.35 -2.01 5.22
C VAL A 113 10.73 -1.43 3.94
N GLY A 114 9.45 -1.11 3.97
CA GLY A 114 8.67 -0.58 2.85
C GLY A 114 7.18 -0.68 3.12
N ALA A 115 6.37 -0.54 2.09
CA ALA A 115 4.92 -0.73 2.19
C ALA A 115 4.30 -1.13 0.85
N VAL A 116 3.10 -1.70 0.93
CA VAL A 116 2.26 -2.07 -0.21
C VAL A 116 1.01 -1.20 -0.22
N GLY A 117 0.51 -0.89 -1.42
CA GLY A 117 -0.78 -0.27 -1.63
C GLY A 117 -1.52 -0.93 -2.80
N VAL A 118 -2.78 -1.25 -2.59
CA VAL A 118 -3.66 -1.94 -3.53
C VAL A 118 -4.93 -1.12 -3.75
N SER A 119 -5.36 -1.00 -5.01
CA SER A 119 -6.63 -0.38 -5.33
C SER A 119 -7.25 -0.92 -6.62
N GLY A 120 -8.53 -1.24 -6.57
CA GLY A 120 -9.33 -1.54 -7.75
C GLY A 120 -10.70 -2.14 -7.45
N GLY A 121 -10.97 -2.53 -6.21
CA GLY A 121 -12.25 -3.08 -5.77
C GLY A 121 -12.86 -2.33 -4.57
N THR A 122 -13.63 -3.04 -3.76
CA THR A 122 -14.10 -2.56 -2.46
C THR A 122 -12.94 -2.49 -1.46
N GLY A 123 -13.13 -1.78 -0.34
CA GLY A 123 -12.11 -1.74 0.73
C GLY A 123 -11.72 -3.13 1.24
N GLU A 124 -12.68 -4.06 1.35
CA GLU A 124 -12.42 -5.45 1.75
C GLU A 124 -11.60 -6.23 0.70
N GLN A 125 -11.90 -6.04 -0.58
CA GLN A 125 -11.11 -6.65 -1.66
C GLN A 125 -9.69 -6.07 -1.73
N ASP A 126 -9.56 -4.75 -1.59
CA ASP A 126 -8.26 -4.07 -1.53
C ASP A 126 -7.43 -4.59 -0.33
N THR A 127 -8.03 -4.74 0.86
CA THR A 127 -7.38 -5.36 2.04
C THR A 127 -6.95 -6.79 1.75
N THR A 128 -7.87 -7.63 1.25
CA THR A 128 -7.61 -9.05 0.97
C THR A 128 -6.42 -9.25 0.04
N VAL A 129 -6.31 -8.42 -1.01
CA VAL A 129 -5.20 -8.48 -1.96
C VAL A 129 -3.93 -7.87 -1.36
N CYS A 130 -4.04 -6.80 -0.57
CA CYS A 130 -2.89 -6.19 0.12
C CYS A 130 -2.25 -7.17 1.11
N GLU A 131 -3.05 -7.89 1.90
CA GLU A 131 -2.57 -8.94 2.82
C GLU A 131 -1.82 -10.04 2.07
N ALA A 132 -2.40 -10.56 0.98
CA ALA A 132 -1.75 -11.57 0.15
C ALA A 132 -0.42 -11.05 -0.46
N ALA A 133 -0.39 -9.81 -0.92
CA ALA A 133 0.82 -9.18 -1.43
C ALA A 133 1.90 -9.06 -0.35
N THR A 134 1.56 -8.58 0.86
CA THR A 134 2.51 -8.48 1.97
C THR A 134 3.05 -9.84 2.42
N ALA A 135 2.23 -10.90 2.37
CA ALA A 135 2.67 -12.26 2.68
C ALA A 135 3.62 -12.87 1.63
N GLY A 136 3.74 -12.25 0.45
CA GLY A 136 4.69 -12.64 -0.60
C GLY A 136 6.12 -12.11 -0.41
N PHE A 137 6.34 -11.27 0.60
CA PHE A 137 7.67 -10.77 0.97
C PHE A 137 8.51 -11.84 1.70
#